data_AF-A0A4Z2IML7-F1
#
_entry.id   AF-A0A4Z2IML7-F1
#
_cell.length_a   1.000
_cell.length_b   1.000
_cell.length_c   1.000
_cell.angle_alpha   90.00
_cell.angle_beta   90.00
_cell.angle_gamma   90.00
#
_symmetry.space_group_name_H-M   'P 1'
#
loop_
_entity.id
_entity.type
_entity.pdbx_description
1 polymer ?
#
loop_
_entity_poly.entity_id
_entity_poly.type
_entity_poly.pdbx_seq_one_letter_code
_entity_poly.pdbx_strand_id
1 'polypeptide(L)'
;MTSPTEHMEADSVSIWPRMEPFLLGALQVAPSSKLSLHYLRKMAIYVRTRDGCFPVLGWPMWRHIACGKLQFPEDHAWLYFETFDLLNGHTPEERLEWAECLSQCSTKDELDQQRNKLSVDTLQFLLFLYIQQLNRASLRTSLIGEEWPSHRTRCPSPSDREAKTSSQNKVLNWDDQAHLSFVQSHLAELLELLVEPGQLSQSGHALRDCQISLEAVRSLGLLLEGSLSPGREVQPVHKLLTKGLLQIRTGYSPLSHAFPLHQLLSCLHQSLTLNPFGITACLSSGKKLAWAQQGMLQIIAE
;
A
#
# COMPACT_ATOMS: atom_id res chain seq x y z
N MET A 1 -18.25 -42.34 -15.79
CA MET A 1 -19.07 -41.24 -15.28
C MET A 1 -18.30 -40.61 -14.14
N THR A 2 -17.37 -39.73 -14.49
CA THR A 2 -16.59 -38.93 -13.54
C THR A 2 -17.39 -37.67 -13.20
N SER A 3 -17.43 -37.36 -11.91
CA SER A 3 -18.17 -36.25 -11.31
C SER A 3 -17.76 -34.89 -11.88
N PRO A 4 -18.70 -33.96 -12.19
CA PRO A 4 -18.37 -32.64 -12.76
C PRO A 4 -17.70 -31.66 -11.78
N THR A 5 -17.47 -32.05 -10.52
CA THR A 5 -17.08 -31.14 -9.44
C THR A 5 -15.56 -30.91 -9.30
N GLU A 6 -14.71 -31.70 -9.97
CA GLU A 6 -13.24 -31.54 -9.86
C GLU A 6 -12.65 -30.45 -10.78
N HIS A 7 -13.43 -29.88 -11.70
CA HIS A 7 -12.96 -28.81 -12.59
C HIS A 7 -13.20 -27.38 -12.08
N MET A 8 -13.92 -27.19 -10.96
CA MET A 8 -14.23 -25.84 -10.44
C MET A 8 -13.19 -25.28 -9.46
N GLU A 9 -12.31 -26.11 -8.89
CA GLU A 9 -11.26 -25.64 -7.97
C GLU A 9 -9.97 -25.16 -8.66
N ALA A 10 -9.79 -25.51 -9.94
CA ALA A 10 -8.53 -25.30 -10.67
C ALA A 10 -8.23 -23.84 -11.06
N ASP A 11 -9.21 -22.93 -10.97
CA ASP A 11 -9.09 -21.52 -11.39
C ASP A 11 -9.52 -20.53 -10.28
N SER A 12 -9.34 -20.90 -9.01
CA SER A 12 -9.65 -20.00 -7.88
C SER A 12 -8.57 -18.93 -7.72
N VAL A 13 -8.84 -17.73 -8.27
CA VAL A 13 -7.92 -16.60 -8.12
C VAL A 13 -8.09 -15.96 -6.75
N SER A 14 -6.98 -15.80 -6.04
CA SER A 14 -6.91 -15.08 -4.77
C SER A 14 -6.11 -13.79 -4.97
N ILE A 15 -6.69 -12.67 -4.55
CA ILE A 15 -6.04 -11.35 -4.52
C ILE A 15 -5.94 -10.93 -3.05
N TRP A 16 -4.82 -10.35 -2.65
CA TRP A 16 -4.61 -9.90 -1.27
C TRP A 16 -3.82 -8.58 -1.21
N PRO A 17 -3.91 -7.85 -0.08
CA PRO A 17 -3.07 -6.69 0.15
C PRO A 17 -1.60 -7.07 0.31
N ARG A 18 -0.73 -6.36 -0.41
CA ARG A 18 0.73 -6.36 -0.20
C ARG A 18 1.05 -5.81 1.17
N MET A 19 2.03 -6.35 1.88
CA MET A 19 2.33 -5.92 3.24
C MET A 19 3.22 -4.68 3.28
N GLU A 20 4.16 -4.56 2.34
CA GLU A 20 5.22 -3.54 2.38
C GLU A 20 4.69 -2.09 2.41
N PRO A 21 3.69 -1.70 1.58
CA PRO A 21 3.18 -0.33 1.60
C PRO A 21 2.55 0.05 2.94
N PHE A 22 1.91 -0.90 3.62
CA PHE A 22 1.26 -0.62 4.91
C PHE A 22 2.25 -0.70 6.08
N LEU A 23 3.20 -1.65 6.03
CA LEU A 23 4.21 -1.81 7.07
C LEU A 23 5.24 -0.69 7.08
N LEU A 24 5.81 -0.41 5.92
CA LEU A 24 6.96 0.49 5.75
C LEU A 24 6.54 1.86 5.23
N GLY A 25 5.42 1.93 4.51
CA GLY A 25 4.95 3.15 3.86
C GLY A 25 3.97 4.00 4.65
N ALA A 26 3.16 3.40 5.52
CA ALA A 26 2.19 4.14 6.34
C ALA A 26 2.91 4.81 7.51
N LEU A 27 3.10 6.14 7.41
CA LEU A 27 3.81 6.91 8.41
C LEU A 27 3.08 6.89 9.75
N GLN A 28 3.81 6.63 10.83
CA GLN A 28 3.29 6.58 12.23
C GLN A 28 3.00 7.97 12.82
N VAL A 29 2.48 8.87 11.99
CA VAL A 29 2.08 10.23 12.36
C VAL A 29 0.59 10.33 12.12
N ALA A 30 -0.11 11.13 12.93
CA ALA A 30 -1.54 11.38 12.73
C ALA A 30 -1.77 11.87 11.28
N PRO A 31 -2.54 11.15 10.47
CA PRO A 31 -2.67 11.50 9.07
C PRO A 31 -3.38 12.82 8.94
N SER A 32 -2.75 13.72 8.18
CA SER A 32 -3.26 15.07 7.96
C SER A 32 -4.65 15.00 7.36
N SER A 33 -5.57 15.83 7.86
CA SER A 33 -6.91 15.99 7.27
C SER A 33 -6.89 16.45 5.81
N LYS A 34 -5.74 16.95 5.36
CA LYS A 34 -5.46 17.37 3.98
C LYS A 34 -5.13 16.20 3.04
N LEU A 35 -4.93 14.99 3.55
CA LEU A 35 -4.84 13.75 2.75
C LEU A 35 -6.21 13.05 2.59
N SER A 36 -7.32 13.78 2.74
CA SER A 36 -8.64 13.22 2.46
C SER A 36 -8.84 12.97 0.96
N LEU A 37 -9.75 12.05 0.63
CA LEU A 37 -10.11 11.72 -0.74
C LEU A 37 -10.40 12.96 -1.60
N HIS A 38 -11.10 13.96 -1.03
CA HIS A 38 -11.41 15.21 -1.71
C HIS A 38 -10.17 15.96 -2.23
N TYR A 39 -9.13 16.08 -1.40
CA TYR A 39 -7.90 16.75 -1.80
C TYR A 39 -7.07 15.91 -2.77
N LEU A 40 -7.05 14.59 -2.58
CA LEU A 40 -6.37 13.68 -3.49
C LEU A 40 -7.00 13.69 -4.88
N ARG A 41 -8.34 13.75 -4.99
CA ARG A 41 -9.02 13.96 -6.28
C ARG A 41 -8.62 15.29 -6.93
N LYS A 42 -8.59 16.38 -6.17
CA LYS A 42 -8.13 17.68 -6.69
C LYS A 42 -6.69 17.63 -7.21
N MET A 43 -5.80 16.96 -6.48
CA MET A 43 -4.43 16.71 -6.92
C MET A 43 -4.40 15.88 -8.20
N ALA A 44 -5.16 14.79 -8.26
CA ALA A 44 -5.22 13.89 -9.39
C ALA A 44 -5.71 14.59 -10.68
N ILE A 45 -6.67 15.51 -10.55
CA ILE A 45 -7.14 16.37 -11.66
C ILE A 45 -6.08 17.40 -12.04
N TYR A 46 -5.50 18.08 -11.04
CA TYR A 46 -4.51 19.14 -11.26
C TYR A 46 -3.26 18.62 -11.98
N VAL A 47 -2.73 17.48 -11.56
CA VAL A 47 -1.52 16.88 -12.12
C VAL A 47 -1.77 16.38 -13.56
N ARG A 48 -2.93 15.77 -13.84
CA ARG A 48 -3.30 15.31 -15.19
C ARG A 48 -3.58 16.43 -16.19
N THR A 49 -3.92 17.63 -15.71
CA THR A 49 -4.21 18.79 -16.57
C THR A 49 -2.98 19.68 -16.81
N ARG A 50 -1.86 19.38 -16.14
CA ARG A 50 -0.60 20.11 -16.29
C ARG A 50 0.35 19.34 -17.20
N ASP A 51 0.90 20.04 -18.18
CA ASP A 51 1.88 19.46 -19.10
C ASP A 51 3.11 18.93 -18.35
N GLY A 52 3.56 17.73 -18.75
CA GLY A 52 4.75 17.09 -18.21
C GLY A 52 4.65 16.59 -16.77
N CYS A 53 3.47 16.65 -16.14
CA CYS A 53 3.27 16.21 -14.76
C CYS A 53 2.55 14.86 -14.62
N PHE A 54 2.09 14.29 -15.73
CA PHE A 54 1.45 12.97 -15.80
C PHE A 54 2.03 12.20 -16.99
N PRO A 55 2.34 10.89 -16.86
CA PRO A 55 2.06 10.00 -15.71
C PRO A 55 3.06 10.12 -14.54
N VAL A 56 4.15 10.87 -14.71
CA VAL A 56 5.23 10.98 -13.71
C VAL A 56 5.17 12.33 -12.98
N LEU A 57 5.16 12.29 -11.65
CA LEU A 57 5.15 13.46 -10.78
C LEU A 57 6.56 13.74 -10.23
N GLY A 58 7.15 14.88 -10.60
CA GLY A 58 8.44 15.32 -10.06
C GLY A 58 8.33 15.97 -8.67
N TRP A 59 9.41 15.90 -7.90
CA TRP A 59 9.52 16.56 -6.58
C TRP A 59 9.12 18.06 -6.62
N PRO A 60 9.54 18.90 -7.59
CA PRO A 60 9.16 20.31 -7.60
C PRO A 60 7.63 20.52 -7.67
N MET A 61 6.92 19.68 -8.44
CA MET A 61 5.47 19.76 -8.54
C MET A 61 4.79 19.25 -7.26
N TRP A 62 5.27 18.15 -6.69
CA TRP A 62 4.76 17.68 -5.40
C TRP A 62 5.00 18.72 -4.29
N ARG A 63 6.20 19.29 -4.18
CA ARG A 63 6.52 20.37 -3.23
C ARG A 63 5.57 21.54 -3.39
N HIS A 64 5.30 21.97 -4.63
CA HIS A 64 4.34 23.05 -4.91
C HIS A 64 2.93 22.72 -4.40
N ILE A 65 2.43 21.50 -4.65
CA ILE A 65 1.10 21.07 -4.21
C ILE A 65 1.06 20.91 -2.69
N ALA A 66 2.01 20.19 -2.12
CA ALA A 66 2.07 19.86 -0.71
C ALA A 66 2.26 21.11 0.15
N CYS A 67 3.26 21.95 -0.15
CA CYS A 67 3.55 23.14 0.65
C CYS A 67 2.55 24.27 0.35
N GLY A 68 2.15 24.44 -0.92
CA GLY A 68 1.27 25.53 -1.32
C GLY A 68 -0.22 25.26 -1.05
N LYS A 69 -0.73 24.12 -1.53
CA LYS A 69 -2.18 23.80 -1.47
C LYS A 69 -2.55 23.02 -0.22
N LEU A 70 -1.74 22.04 0.17
CA LEU A 70 -1.99 21.22 1.36
C LEU A 70 -1.41 21.83 2.64
N GLN A 71 -0.54 22.84 2.50
CA GLN A 71 0.12 23.56 3.59
C GLN A 71 0.96 22.64 4.49
N PHE A 72 1.57 21.62 3.91
CA PHE A 72 2.54 20.79 4.62
C PHE A 72 3.85 21.53 4.83
N PRO A 73 4.52 21.34 5.97
CA PRO A 73 5.93 21.64 6.08
C PRO A 73 6.70 20.90 4.99
N GLU A 74 7.71 21.54 4.42
CA GLU A 74 8.49 20.95 3.33
C GLU A 74 9.11 19.61 3.72
N ASP A 75 9.62 19.48 4.94
CA ASP A 75 10.19 18.22 5.45
C ASP A 75 9.15 17.09 5.49
N HIS A 76 7.88 17.40 5.77
CA HIS A 76 6.80 16.41 5.74
C HIS A 76 6.44 16.03 4.30
N ALA A 77 6.41 17.01 3.40
CA ALA A 77 6.21 16.75 1.97
C ALA A 77 7.33 15.85 1.42
N TRP A 78 8.58 16.15 1.77
CA TRP A 78 9.75 15.35 1.41
C TRP A 78 9.64 13.94 1.96
N LEU A 79 9.31 13.79 3.25
CA LEU A 79 9.17 12.49 3.90
C LEU A 79 8.17 11.58 3.16
N TYR A 80 7.00 12.06 2.74
CA TYR A 80 6.07 11.26 1.94
C TYR A 80 6.68 10.84 0.60
N PHE A 81 7.35 11.77 -0.07
CA PHE A 81 7.92 11.53 -1.40
C PHE A 81 9.08 10.52 -1.35
N GLU A 82 10.00 10.71 -0.42
CA GLU A 82 11.14 9.84 -0.17
C GLU A 82 10.70 8.46 0.35
N THR A 83 9.73 8.39 1.27
CA THR A 83 9.20 7.11 1.74
C THR A 83 8.60 6.31 0.59
N PHE A 84 7.85 6.96 -0.31
CA PHE A 84 7.32 6.28 -1.49
C PHE A 84 8.44 5.82 -2.44
N ASP A 85 9.45 6.66 -2.67
CA ASP A 85 10.58 6.31 -3.51
C ASP A 85 11.35 5.09 -2.97
N LEU A 86 11.51 4.98 -1.64
CA LEU A 86 12.11 3.81 -0.99
C LEU A 86 11.29 2.52 -1.16
N LEU A 87 9.97 2.63 -1.28
CA LEU A 87 9.09 1.49 -1.58
C LEU A 87 9.19 1.05 -3.03
N ASN A 88 9.65 1.92 -3.94
CA ASN A 88 9.90 1.53 -5.31
C ASN A 88 11.09 0.57 -5.38
N GLY A 89 10.95 -0.41 -6.26
CA GLY A 89 11.93 -1.49 -6.46
C GLY A 89 13.18 -1.05 -7.21
N HIS A 90 13.77 0.11 -6.86
CA HIS A 90 15.08 0.50 -7.34
C HIS A 90 16.10 -0.59 -7.06
N THR A 91 16.99 -0.83 -8.01
CA THR A 91 18.08 -1.79 -7.84
C THR A 91 19.00 -1.34 -6.69
N PRO A 92 19.68 -2.28 -6.01
CA PRO A 92 20.66 -1.93 -4.99
C PRO A 92 21.72 -0.94 -5.50
N GLU A 93 22.10 -1.06 -6.77
CA GLU A 93 23.07 -0.20 -7.45
C GLU A 93 22.57 1.23 -7.59
N GLU A 94 21.34 1.42 -8.08
CA GLU A 94 20.70 2.76 -8.19
C GLU A 94 20.57 3.42 -6.81
N ARG A 95 20.21 2.64 -5.78
CA ARG A 95 20.10 3.12 -4.39
C ARG A 95 21.46 3.55 -3.84
N LEU A 96 22.52 2.81 -4.15
CA LEU A 96 23.88 3.14 -3.73
C LEU A 96 24.38 4.40 -4.43
N GLU A 97 24.23 4.49 -5.76
CA GLU A 97 24.62 5.66 -6.55
C GLU A 97 23.92 6.92 -6.02
N TRP A 98 22.62 6.81 -5.72
CA TRP A 98 21.86 7.89 -5.13
C TRP A 98 22.39 8.30 -3.74
N ALA A 99 22.65 7.34 -2.86
CA ALA A 99 23.21 7.60 -1.53
C ALA A 99 24.59 8.27 -1.61
N GLU A 100 25.44 7.82 -2.54
CA GLU A 100 26.75 8.43 -2.79
C GLU A 100 26.62 9.87 -3.30
N CYS A 101 25.73 10.13 -4.28
CA CYS A 101 25.45 11.48 -4.78
C CYS A 101 24.98 12.42 -3.67
N LEU A 102 24.09 11.96 -2.79
CA LEU A 102 23.64 12.74 -1.65
C LEU A 102 24.75 12.98 -0.62
N SER A 103 25.60 11.98 -0.36
CA SER A 103 26.72 12.10 0.60
C SER A 103 27.79 13.11 0.17
N GLN A 104 27.93 13.33 -1.14
CA GLN A 104 28.88 14.28 -1.72
C GLN A 104 28.37 15.72 -1.68
N CYS A 105 27.06 15.93 -1.45
CA CYS A 105 26.50 17.27 -1.34
C CYS A 105 26.94 17.93 -0.02
N SER A 106 27.61 19.07 -0.13
CA SER A 106 28.12 19.84 1.02
C SER A 106 27.22 21.00 1.40
N THR A 107 26.35 21.42 0.48
CA THR A 107 25.43 22.55 0.68
C THR A 107 23.97 22.12 0.54
N LYS A 108 23.07 22.90 1.16
CA LYS A 108 21.63 22.70 1.02
C LYS A 108 21.17 22.83 -0.44
N ASP A 109 21.76 23.74 -1.19
CA ASP A 109 21.39 23.98 -2.59
C ASP A 109 21.75 22.78 -3.48
N GLU A 110 22.90 22.13 -3.25
CA GLU A 110 23.28 20.90 -3.94
C GLU A 110 22.32 19.76 -3.63
N LEU A 111 21.94 19.60 -2.36
CA LEU A 111 20.93 18.61 -1.96
C LEU A 111 19.60 18.87 -2.67
N ASP A 112 19.12 20.12 -2.65
CA ASP A 112 17.86 20.48 -3.30
C ASP A 112 17.91 20.25 -4.82
N GLN A 113 19.07 20.45 -5.46
CA GLN A 113 19.27 20.10 -6.87
C GLN A 113 19.17 18.59 -7.13
N GLN A 114 19.70 17.75 -6.24
CA GLN A 114 19.52 16.30 -6.35
C GLN A 114 18.04 15.95 -6.19
N ARG A 115 17.39 16.44 -5.13
CA ARG A 115 15.96 16.19 -4.88
C ARG A 115 15.07 16.53 -6.07
N ASN A 116 15.38 17.61 -6.79
CA ASN A 116 14.63 18.02 -7.97
C ASN A 116 14.67 17.03 -9.15
N LYS A 117 15.61 16.09 -9.16
CA LYS A 117 15.70 15.03 -10.16
C LYS A 117 14.76 13.86 -9.87
N LEU A 118 14.28 13.73 -8.62
CA LEU A 118 13.40 12.63 -8.26
C LEU A 118 11.99 12.83 -8.81
N SER A 119 11.43 11.71 -9.26
CA SER A 119 10.11 11.65 -9.85
C SER A 119 9.48 10.29 -9.61
N VAL A 120 8.16 10.25 -9.49
CA VAL A 120 7.41 9.05 -9.06
C VAL A 120 6.20 8.83 -9.95
N ASP A 121 5.70 7.58 -10.04
CA ASP A 121 4.42 7.31 -10.71
C ASP A 121 3.28 8.02 -9.97
N THR A 122 2.53 8.85 -10.70
CA THR A 122 1.50 9.71 -10.10
C THR A 122 0.39 8.91 -9.46
N LEU A 123 -0.05 7.82 -10.11
CA LEU A 123 -1.21 7.06 -9.64
C LEU A 123 -0.85 6.22 -8.43
N GLN A 124 0.29 5.53 -8.46
CA GLN A 124 0.81 4.81 -7.31
C GLN A 124 1.05 5.77 -6.14
N PHE A 125 1.63 6.95 -6.39
CA PHE A 125 1.83 7.94 -5.34
C PHE A 125 0.51 8.44 -4.73
N LEU A 126 -0.55 8.63 -5.52
CA LEU A 126 -1.89 8.96 -5.00
C LEU A 126 -2.46 7.85 -4.10
N LEU A 127 -2.31 6.58 -4.51
CA LEU A 127 -2.71 5.44 -3.68
C LEU A 127 -1.89 5.38 -2.38
N PHE A 128 -0.58 5.62 -2.46
CA PHE A 128 0.31 5.69 -1.31
C PHE A 128 -0.10 6.80 -0.32
N LEU A 129 -0.43 8.00 -0.81
CA LEU A 129 -0.91 9.09 0.03
C LEU A 129 -2.26 8.75 0.67
N TYR A 130 -3.12 8.03 -0.06
CA TYR A 130 -4.43 7.63 0.45
C TYR A 130 -4.32 6.62 1.61
N ILE A 131 -3.42 5.63 1.53
CA ILE A 131 -3.26 4.61 2.58
C ILE A 131 -2.73 5.17 3.90
N GLN A 132 -2.18 6.39 3.92
CA GLN A 132 -1.78 7.07 5.16
C GLN A 132 -2.96 7.23 6.13
N GLN A 133 -4.19 7.21 5.61
CA GLN A 133 -5.41 7.22 6.42
C GLN A 133 -5.65 5.94 7.23
N LEU A 134 -4.91 4.85 7.00
CA LEU A 134 -4.98 3.63 7.82
C LEU A 134 -4.80 3.96 9.31
N ASN A 135 -3.80 4.79 9.63
CA ASN A 135 -3.49 5.19 11.01
C ASN A 135 -4.60 6.08 11.63
N ARG A 136 -5.50 6.64 10.82
CA ARG A 136 -6.64 7.44 11.28
C ARG A 136 -7.70 6.60 12.00
N ALA A 137 -7.88 5.35 11.58
CA ALA A 137 -8.75 4.39 12.25
C ALA A 137 -8.12 3.89 13.56
N SER A 138 -6.79 3.72 13.57
CA SER A 138 -6.01 3.18 14.70
C SER A 138 -5.77 4.19 15.84
N LEU A 139 -5.71 5.49 15.57
CA LEU A 139 -5.35 6.50 16.58
C LEU A 139 -6.52 6.92 17.48
N ARG A 140 -7.78 6.72 17.09
CA ARG A 140 -8.95 7.00 17.96
C ARG A 140 -9.02 6.08 19.18
N THR A 141 -8.44 4.89 19.08
CA THR A 141 -8.28 3.92 20.17
C THR A 141 -7.02 4.14 21.02
N SER A 142 -6.06 4.97 20.56
CA SER A 142 -4.74 5.18 21.21
C SER A 142 -4.63 6.39 22.14
N LEU A 143 -5.64 7.26 22.23
CA LEU A 143 -5.57 8.46 23.10
C LEU A 143 -5.67 8.15 24.61
N ILE A 144 -5.73 6.88 24.99
CA ILE A 144 -5.70 6.42 26.38
C ILE A 144 -4.45 5.56 26.58
N GLY A 145 -3.39 6.22 27.07
CA GLY A 145 -2.24 5.59 27.73
C GLY A 145 -1.20 4.96 26.82
N GLU A 146 0.02 5.49 26.84
CA GLU A 146 1.07 4.88 27.68
C GLU A 146 2.34 5.74 27.69
N GLU A 147 2.77 5.99 28.91
CA GLU A 147 4.02 6.63 29.31
C GLU A 147 5.21 5.78 28.84
N TRP A 148 6.30 6.46 28.46
CA TRP A 148 7.57 5.83 28.09
C TRP A 148 8.02 4.79 29.14
N PRO A 149 8.68 3.68 28.74
CA PRO A 149 9.16 2.68 29.69
C PRO A 149 10.25 3.29 30.58
N SER A 150 9.85 3.75 31.76
CA SER A 150 10.75 4.15 32.83
C SER A 150 11.07 2.92 33.69
N HIS A 151 12.37 2.64 33.83
CA HIS A 151 12.88 1.51 34.61
C HIS A 151 12.58 1.69 36.10
N ARG A 152 11.48 1.11 36.64
CA ARG A 152 11.39 0.69 38.06
C ARG A 152 10.47 -0.51 38.26
N THR A 153 11.11 -1.66 38.49
CA THR A 153 10.75 -2.69 39.49
C THR A 153 9.27 -3.01 39.74
N ARG A 154 8.80 -4.19 39.32
CA ARG A 154 8.30 -5.30 40.19
C ARG A 154 7.84 -6.49 39.31
N CYS A 155 8.40 -7.69 39.53
CA CYS A 155 7.88 -8.93 38.94
C CYS A 155 6.44 -9.18 39.39
N PRO A 156 5.51 -9.63 38.53
CA PRO A 156 4.27 -10.24 38.95
C PRO A 156 4.41 -11.78 39.01
N SER A 157 3.95 -12.34 40.12
CA SER A 157 3.76 -13.76 40.40
C SER A 157 2.65 -14.40 39.53
N PRO A 158 2.62 -15.74 39.39
CA PRO A 158 1.81 -16.44 38.40
C PRO A 158 0.45 -16.83 38.98
N SER A 159 -0.48 -15.88 39.08
CA SER A 159 -1.91 -16.20 39.19
C SER A 159 -2.72 -14.92 39.03
N ASP A 160 -3.17 -14.64 37.81
CA ASP A 160 -4.50 -14.10 37.53
C ASP A 160 -4.65 -13.82 36.04
N ARG A 161 -5.48 -14.65 35.41
CA ARG A 161 -6.57 -14.28 34.49
C ARG A 161 -6.22 -13.44 33.25
N GLU A 162 -6.42 -14.10 32.11
CA GLU A 162 -7.20 -13.64 30.94
C GLU A 162 -7.44 -12.13 30.79
N ALA A 163 -7.09 -11.64 29.59
CA ALA A 163 -7.35 -10.32 29.06
C ALA A 163 -6.54 -9.17 29.67
N LYS A 164 -5.36 -8.93 29.08
CA LYS A 164 -4.81 -7.58 28.79
C LYS A 164 -3.47 -7.72 28.07
N THR A 165 -3.51 -7.87 26.75
CA THR A 165 -2.35 -7.62 25.90
C THR A 165 -2.33 -6.12 25.54
N SER A 166 -1.87 -5.28 26.46
CA SER A 166 -1.65 -3.84 26.23
C SER A 166 -0.35 -3.60 25.46
N SER A 167 -0.29 -4.13 24.24
CA SER A 167 0.82 -3.94 23.29
C SER A 167 0.27 -3.66 21.87
N GLN A 168 -0.94 -3.13 21.78
CA GLN A 168 -1.70 -2.98 20.54
C GLN A 168 -1.14 -1.92 19.57
N ASN A 169 -0.43 -0.89 20.06
CA ASN A 169 -0.04 0.24 19.20
C ASN A 169 1.20 -0.01 18.35
N LYS A 170 2.04 -1.00 18.69
CA LYS A 170 3.15 -1.45 17.82
C LYS A 170 2.77 -2.60 16.88
N VAL A 171 1.54 -3.12 16.99
CA VAL A 171 1.09 -4.36 16.32
C VAL A 171 0.05 -4.12 15.23
N LEU A 172 -0.61 -2.95 15.17
CA LEU A 172 -1.65 -2.67 14.17
C LEU A 172 -1.17 -2.65 12.71
N ASN A 173 0.07 -2.21 12.44
CA ASN A 173 0.67 -2.34 11.10
C ASN A 173 1.06 -3.78 10.75
N TRP A 174 1.14 -4.67 11.72
CA TRP A 174 1.48 -6.09 11.52
C TRP A 174 0.23 -6.98 11.43
N ASP A 175 -0.95 -6.36 11.45
CA ASP A 175 -2.22 -7.07 11.35
C ASP A 175 -2.69 -7.13 9.88
N ASP A 176 -2.37 -8.22 9.20
CA ASP A 176 -2.80 -8.46 7.83
C ASP A 176 -4.34 -8.43 7.69
N GLN A 177 -5.08 -8.70 8.78
CA GLN A 177 -6.54 -8.57 8.81
C GLN A 177 -6.98 -7.10 8.79
N ALA A 178 -6.27 -6.21 9.48
CA ALA A 178 -6.50 -4.78 9.42
C ALA A 178 -6.22 -4.23 8.02
N HIS A 179 -5.14 -4.69 7.37
CA HIS A 179 -4.84 -4.31 5.97
C HIS A 179 -5.94 -4.77 5.02
N LEU A 180 -6.40 -6.01 5.13
CA LEU A 180 -7.53 -6.51 4.33
C LEU A 180 -8.80 -5.71 4.57
N SER A 181 -9.16 -5.48 5.83
CA SER A 181 -10.36 -4.72 6.19
C SER A 181 -10.31 -3.28 5.67
N PHE A 182 -9.15 -2.64 5.72
CA PHE A 182 -8.94 -1.31 5.16
C PHE A 182 -9.15 -1.31 3.65
N VAL A 183 -8.47 -2.21 2.93
CA VAL A 183 -8.61 -2.32 1.47
C VAL A 183 -10.06 -2.60 1.09
N GLN A 184 -10.73 -3.55 1.77
CA GLN A 184 -12.13 -3.85 1.51
C GLN A 184 -13.04 -2.62 1.72
N SER A 185 -12.84 -1.88 2.80
CA SER A 185 -13.69 -0.72 3.12
C SER A 185 -13.46 0.47 2.18
N HIS A 186 -12.26 0.60 1.62
CA HIS A 186 -11.86 1.75 0.82
C HIS A 186 -11.65 1.44 -0.66
N LEU A 187 -11.94 0.22 -1.12
CA LEU A 187 -11.67 -0.21 -2.50
C LEU A 187 -12.36 0.69 -3.54
N ALA A 188 -13.59 1.11 -3.29
CA ALA A 188 -14.31 2.02 -4.19
C ALA A 188 -13.59 3.38 -4.33
N GLU A 189 -13.16 3.97 -3.21
CA GLU A 189 -12.44 5.25 -3.19
C GLU A 189 -11.05 5.14 -3.86
N LEU A 190 -10.36 4.02 -3.65
CA LEU A 190 -9.08 3.71 -4.29
C LEU A 190 -9.24 3.63 -5.81
N LEU A 191 -10.24 2.90 -6.30
CA LEU A 191 -10.51 2.79 -7.74
C LEU A 191 -10.94 4.15 -8.34
N GLU A 192 -11.70 4.94 -7.60
CA GLU A 192 -12.16 6.25 -8.04
C GLU A 192 -11.01 7.26 -8.23
N LEU A 193 -9.93 7.17 -7.46
CA LEU A 193 -8.70 7.96 -7.69
C LEU A 193 -8.02 7.63 -9.03
N LEU A 194 -8.25 6.42 -9.55
CA LEU A 194 -7.68 5.92 -10.79
C LEU A 194 -8.54 6.27 -12.01
N VAL A 195 -9.79 6.67 -11.81
CA VAL A 195 -10.70 7.10 -12.88
C VAL A 195 -10.20 8.41 -13.50
N GLU A 196 -10.33 8.52 -14.82
CA GLU A 196 -9.99 9.74 -15.54
C GLU A 196 -10.90 10.91 -15.16
N PRO A 197 -10.37 12.13 -14.95
CA PRO A 197 -11.15 13.31 -14.53
C PRO A 197 -12.41 13.58 -15.36
N GLY A 198 -12.38 13.34 -16.67
CA GLY A 198 -13.51 13.56 -17.58
C GLY A 198 -14.70 12.62 -17.35
N GLN A 199 -14.53 11.56 -16.56
CA GLN A 199 -15.59 10.59 -16.26
C GLN A 199 -16.20 10.79 -14.85
N LEU A 200 -15.70 11.76 -14.08
CA LEU A 200 -16.23 12.07 -12.75
C LEU A 200 -17.28 13.18 -12.83
N SER A 201 -18.27 13.12 -11.94
CA SER A 201 -19.23 14.21 -11.75
C SER A 201 -18.55 15.48 -11.21
N GLN A 202 -19.26 16.61 -11.21
CA GLN A 202 -18.76 17.84 -10.56
C GLN A 202 -18.49 17.67 -9.06
N SER A 203 -19.17 16.73 -8.40
CA SER A 203 -18.93 16.33 -7.01
C SER A 203 -17.81 15.29 -6.86
N GLY A 204 -17.20 14.87 -7.96
CA GLY A 204 -16.08 13.95 -8.01
C GLY A 204 -16.47 12.49 -7.88
N HIS A 205 -17.75 12.14 -8.05
CA HIS A 205 -18.25 10.76 -8.04
C HIS A 205 -18.19 10.12 -9.42
N ALA A 206 -17.87 8.83 -9.47
CA ALA A 206 -17.91 8.06 -10.71
C ALA A 206 -19.32 8.05 -11.33
N LEU A 207 -19.41 8.36 -12.62
CA LEU A 207 -20.61 8.20 -13.43
C LEU A 207 -20.91 6.70 -13.66
N ARG A 208 -22.17 6.37 -14.00
CA ARG A 208 -22.64 4.97 -14.12
C ARG A 208 -21.81 4.11 -15.08
N ASP A 209 -21.28 4.71 -16.14
CA ASP A 209 -20.54 4.01 -17.19
C ASP A 209 -19.02 4.30 -17.12
N CYS A 210 -18.50 4.67 -15.94
CA CYS A 210 -17.07 4.88 -15.75
C CYS A 210 -16.26 3.63 -16.12
N GLN A 211 -15.14 3.88 -16.78
CA GLN A 211 -14.15 2.89 -17.11
C GLN A 211 -12.79 3.28 -16.53
N ILE A 212 -12.04 2.27 -16.11
CA ILE A 212 -10.64 2.41 -15.69
C ILE A 212 -9.77 1.75 -16.75
N SER A 213 -8.73 2.46 -17.21
CA SER A 213 -7.77 1.91 -18.15
C SER A 213 -6.88 0.83 -17.51
N LEU A 214 -6.36 -0.08 -18.32
CA LEU A 214 -5.40 -1.09 -17.87
C LEU A 214 -4.16 -0.45 -17.25
N GLU A 215 -3.71 0.68 -17.78
CA GLU A 215 -2.57 1.43 -17.24
C GLU A 215 -2.87 1.92 -15.82
N ALA A 216 -4.05 2.47 -15.59
CA ALA A 216 -4.44 2.89 -14.26
C ALA A 216 -4.58 1.70 -13.30
N VAL A 217 -5.11 0.56 -13.76
CA VAL A 217 -5.18 -0.69 -12.95
C VAL A 217 -3.79 -1.22 -12.59
N ARG A 218 -2.73 -0.97 -13.39
CA ARG A 218 -1.35 -1.35 -13.01
C ARG A 218 -0.90 -0.70 -11.71
N SER A 219 -1.35 0.52 -11.43
CA SER A 219 -1.01 1.23 -10.18
C SER A 219 -1.53 0.51 -8.93
N LEU A 220 -2.61 -0.28 -9.02
CA LEU A 220 -3.07 -1.13 -7.92
C LEU A 220 -2.04 -2.17 -7.51
N GLY A 221 -1.07 -2.49 -8.38
CA GLY A 221 0.08 -3.34 -8.04
C GLY A 221 0.95 -2.79 -6.90
N LEU A 222 0.83 -1.50 -6.56
CA LEU A 222 1.40 -0.97 -5.33
C LEU A 222 0.79 -1.66 -4.11
N LEU A 223 -0.54 -1.79 -4.06
CA LEU A 223 -1.28 -2.22 -2.87
C LEU A 223 -1.70 -3.68 -2.91
N LEU A 224 -1.86 -4.26 -4.09
CA LEU A 224 -2.46 -5.56 -4.30
C LEU A 224 -1.59 -6.46 -5.17
N GLU A 225 -1.59 -7.72 -4.85
CA GLU A 225 -1.02 -8.80 -5.65
C GLU A 225 -1.92 -10.03 -5.55
N GLY A 226 -1.64 -11.09 -6.30
CA GLY A 226 -2.44 -12.30 -6.20
C GLY A 226 -1.84 -13.49 -6.92
N SER A 227 -2.57 -14.61 -6.91
CA SER A 227 -2.20 -15.82 -7.62
C SER A 227 -3.44 -16.57 -8.11
N LEU A 228 -3.28 -17.32 -9.21
CA LEU A 228 -4.36 -18.10 -9.84
C LEU A 228 -4.70 -19.38 -9.07
N SER A 229 -3.82 -19.84 -8.18
CA SER A 229 -4.08 -20.98 -7.30
C SER A 229 -3.10 -20.97 -6.11
N PRO A 230 -3.44 -21.63 -4.99
CA PRO A 230 -2.50 -21.84 -3.89
C PRO A 230 -1.20 -22.48 -4.41
N GLY A 231 -0.05 -21.89 -4.05
CA GLY A 231 1.27 -22.39 -4.43
C GLY A 231 1.77 -22.01 -5.84
N ARG A 232 0.99 -21.29 -6.65
CA ARG A 232 1.49 -20.68 -7.89
C ARG A 232 2.16 -19.35 -7.62
N GLU A 233 3.06 -18.97 -8.54
CA GLU A 233 3.80 -17.69 -8.53
C GLU A 233 2.88 -16.49 -8.29
N VAL A 234 3.30 -15.59 -7.41
CA VAL A 234 2.62 -14.32 -7.17
C VAL A 234 2.72 -13.45 -8.41
N GLN A 235 1.60 -12.94 -8.90
CA GLN A 235 1.52 -12.10 -10.08
C GLN A 235 0.92 -10.73 -9.75
N PRO A 236 1.33 -9.67 -10.48
CA PRO A 236 0.67 -8.38 -10.44
C PRO A 236 -0.83 -8.50 -10.77
N VAL A 237 -1.69 -7.80 -10.03
CA VAL A 237 -3.15 -7.89 -10.16
C VAL A 237 -3.63 -7.61 -11.59
N HIS A 238 -3.07 -6.61 -12.28
CA HIS A 238 -3.46 -6.31 -13.65
C HIS A 238 -3.26 -7.49 -14.63
N LYS A 239 -2.28 -8.38 -14.38
CA LYS A 239 -2.06 -9.60 -15.18
C LYS A 239 -3.09 -10.68 -14.86
N LEU A 240 -3.62 -10.72 -13.63
CA LEU A 240 -4.66 -11.67 -13.22
C LEU A 240 -6.01 -11.26 -13.80
N LEU A 241 -6.35 -9.97 -13.72
CA LEU A 241 -7.63 -9.41 -14.19
C LEU A 241 -7.82 -9.49 -15.72
N THR A 242 -6.73 -9.73 -16.47
CA THR A 242 -6.76 -9.85 -17.93
C THR A 242 -6.73 -11.30 -18.42
N LYS A 243 -6.87 -12.28 -17.52
CA LYS A 243 -6.79 -13.72 -17.85
C LYS A 243 -8.06 -14.48 -17.50
N GLY A 244 -8.36 -15.50 -18.32
CA GLY A 244 -9.31 -16.56 -18.01
C GLY A 244 -10.70 -16.06 -17.58
N LEU A 245 -11.27 -16.71 -16.57
CA LEU A 245 -12.60 -16.37 -16.03
C LEU A 245 -12.64 -14.99 -15.36
N LEU A 246 -11.52 -14.50 -14.81
CA LEU A 246 -11.47 -13.16 -14.23
C LEU A 246 -11.68 -12.08 -15.28
N GLN A 247 -11.08 -12.22 -16.46
CA GLN A 247 -11.26 -11.29 -17.57
C GLN A 247 -12.75 -11.08 -17.91
N ILE A 248 -13.52 -12.18 -17.92
CA ILE A 248 -14.96 -12.18 -18.18
C ILE A 248 -15.70 -11.47 -17.03
N ARG A 249 -15.36 -11.78 -15.78
CA ARG A 249 -16.00 -11.19 -14.58
C ARG A 249 -15.71 -9.70 -14.41
N THR A 250 -14.51 -9.26 -14.77
CA THR A 250 -14.12 -7.84 -14.68
C THR A 250 -14.64 -7.03 -15.87
N GLY A 251 -15.15 -7.68 -16.92
CA GLY A 251 -15.58 -7.04 -18.15
C GLY A 251 -14.44 -6.39 -18.94
N TYR A 252 -13.22 -6.93 -18.84
CA TYR A 252 -12.07 -6.33 -19.53
C TYR A 252 -12.27 -6.37 -21.05
N SER A 253 -12.13 -5.22 -21.69
CA SER A 253 -12.19 -5.09 -23.14
C SER A 253 -10.76 -4.99 -23.72
N PRO A 254 -10.29 -5.98 -24.49
CA PRO A 254 -9.01 -5.90 -25.18
C PRO A 254 -8.94 -4.78 -26.21
N LEU A 255 -10.09 -4.33 -26.73
CA LEU A 255 -10.15 -3.26 -27.75
C LEU A 255 -9.94 -1.87 -27.14
N SER A 256 -10.54 -1.60 -25.99
CA SER A 256 -10.41 -0.31 -25.30
C SER A 256 -9.32 -0.32 -24.22
N HIS A 257 -8.71 -1.48 -23.95
CA HIS A 257 -7.77 -1.68 -22.84
C HIS A 257 -8.31 -1.13 -21.52
N ALA A 258 -9.58 -1.38 -21.22
CA ALA A 258 -10.26 -0.80 -20.07
C ALA A 258 -11.27 -1.77 -19.43
N PHE A 259 -11.66 -1.44 -18.21
CA PHE A 259 -12.59 -2.19 -17.36
C PHE A 259 -13.76 -1.30 -16.97
N PRO A 260 -15.02 -1.76 -17.07
CA PRO A 260 -16.14 -1.10 -16.41
C PRO A 260 -15.93 -1.07 -14.90
N LEU A 261 -15.97 0.13 -14.30
CA LEU A 261 -15.62 0.37 -12.89
C LEU A 261 -16.40 -0.54 -11.94
N HIS A 262 -17.72 -0.62 -12.11
CA HIS A 262 -18.59 -1.41 -11.24
C HIS A 262 -18.27 -2.92 -11.29
N GLN A 263 -17.98 -3.45 -12.49
CA GLN A 263 -17.64 -4.86 -12.65
C GLN A 263 -16.28 -5.17 -12.03
N LEU A 264 -15.30 -4.29 -12.25
CA LEU A 264 -13.98 -4.39 -11.63
C LEU A 264 -14.07 -4.36 -10.10
N LEU A 265 -14.81 -3.39 -9.54
CA LEU A 265 -15.01 -3.25 -8.09
C LEU A 265 -15.65 -4.52 -7.50
N SER A 266 -16.74 -5.00 -8.10
CA SER A 266 -17.43 -6.21 -7.64
C SER A 266 -16.52 -7.45 -7.70
N CYS A 267 -15.78 -7.60 -8.79
CA CYS A 267 -14.86 -8.72 -8.98
C CYS A 267 -13.72 -8.70 -7.94
N LEU A 268 -13.13 -7.53 -7.69
CA LEU A 268 -12.07 -7.37 -6.69
C LEU A 268 -12.60 -7.67 -5.28
N HIS A 269 -13.77 -7.16 -4.90
CA HIS A 269 -14.38 -7.49 -3.60
C HIS A 269 -14.58 -8.99 -3.40
N GLN A 270 -15.02 -9.70 -4.43
CA GLN A 270 -15.26 -11.15 -4.37
C GLN A 270 -13.97 -11.98 -4.37
N SER A 271 -12.85 -11.41 -4.83
CA SER A 271 -11.56 -12.11 -4.95
C SER A 271 -10.56 -11.70 -3.87
N LEU A 272 -10.87 -10.68 -3.07
CA LEU A 272 -10.04 -10.20 -1.97
C LEU A 272 -10.05 -11.20 -0.81
N THR A 273 -8.86 -11.60 -0.40
CA THR A 273 -8.60 -12.61 0.62
C THR A 273 -7.49 -12.14 1.56
N LEU A 274 -7.35 -12.82 2.70
CA LEU A 274 -6.24 -12.58 3.62
C LEU A 274 -4.92 -12.93 2.93
N ASN A 275 -3.87 -12.17 3.22
CA ASN A 275 -2.56 -12.45 2.64
C ASN A 275 -2.07 -13.85 3.10
N PRO A 276 -1.87 -14.81 2.16
CA PRO A 276 -1.46 -16.17 2.50
C PRO A 276 -0.01 -16.26 2.99
N PHE A 277 0.77 -15.18 2.82
CA PHE A 277 2.14 -15.03 3.31
C PHE A 277 2.25 -14.10 4.53
N GLY A 278 1.10 -13.62 5.02
CA GLY A 278 1.03 -12.73 6.17
C GLY A 278 1.37 -13.41 7.50
N ILE A 279 1.48 -12.59 8.55
CA ILE A 279 1.75 -13.06 9.91
C ILE A 279 0.64 -14.01 10.40
N THR A 280 -0.61 -13.71 10.09
CA THR A 280 -1.75 -14.53 10.50
C THR A 280 -1.69 -15.93 9.88
N ALA A 281 -1.31 -16.02 8.62
CA ALA A 281 -1.09 -17.28 7.93
C ALA A 281 0.12 -18.04 8.53
N CYS A 282 1.20 -17.32 8.86
CA CYS A 282 2.36 -17.91 9.53
C CYS A 282 2.00 -18.51 10.90
N LEU A 283 1.29 -17.75 11.75
CA LEU A 283 0.85 -18.19 13.08
C LEU A 283 -0.11 -19.37 13.02
N SER A 284 -1.09 -19.34 12.12
CA SER A 284 -2.06 -20.44 11.96
C SER A 284 -1.44 -21.71 11.37
N SER A 285 -0.38 -21.60 10.56
CA SER A 285 0.35 -22.74 10.01
C SER A 285 1.20 -23.50 11.03
N GLY A 286 1.33 -22.99 12.27
CA GLY A 286 2.04 -23.67 13.37
C GLY A 286 3.56 -23.85 13.14
N LYS A 287 4.12 -23.31 12.05
CA LYS A 287 5.55 -23.31 11.81
C LYS A 287 6.19 -22.36 12.82
N LYS A 288 6.76 -22.91 13.91
CA LYS A 288 7.65 -22.19 14.79
C LYS A 288 8.66 -21.43 13.92
N LEU A 289 8.62 -20.11 13.98
CA LEU A 289 9.68 -19.25 13.48
C LEU A 289 10.95 -19.68 14.22
N ALA A 290 11.78 -20.52 13.59
CA ALA A 290 13.04 -20.98 14.12
C ALA A 290 14.08 -19.86 14.00
N TRP A 291 13.87 -18.78 14.76
CA TRP A 291 14.80 -17.68 14.84
C TRP A 291 15.66 -17.86 16.11
N ALA A 292 16.97 -18.01 15.87
CA ALA A 292 18.08 -17.96 16.83
C ALA A 292 18.16 -19.05 17.92
N GLN A 293 18.54 -20.28 17.55
CA GLN A 293 19.30 -21.17 18.44
C GLN A 293 20.49 -21.90 17.79
N GLN A 294 20.81 -21.68 16.50
CA GLN A 294 22.10 -22.08 15.93
C GLN A 294 23.06 -20.89 15.90
N GLY A 295 23.72 -20.65 17.04
CA GLY A 295 24.70 -19.58 17.15
C GLY A 295 25.29 -19.40 18.55
N MET A 296 25.37 -20.46 19.36
CA MET A 296 26.17 -20.48 20.59
C MET A 296 26.17 -21.91 21.14
N LEU A 297 27.20 -22.68 20.79
CA LEU A 297 27.81 -23.79 21.55
C LEU A 297 28.69 -24.65 20.62
N GLN A 298 29.69 -24.01 20.00
CA GLN A 298 30.83 -24.76 19.46
C GLN A 298 32.11 -23.92 19.52
N ILE A 299 32.39 -23.36 20.70
CA ILE A 299 33.74 -22.90 21.10
C ILE A 299 33.87 -23.19 22.60
N ILE A 300 34.02 -24.47 22.98
CA ILE A 300 34.87 -24.97 24.08
C ILE A 300 34.96 -26.49 23.87
N ALA A 301 35.92 -26.95 23.07
CA ALA A 301 36.56 -28.27 23.17
C ALA A 301 37.55 -28.44 22.01
N GLU A 302 38.60 -27.62 21.99
CA GLU A 302 39.95 -28.03 21.58
C GLU A 302 40.96 -27.30 22.48
#